data_AF-A0A1V5E888-F1
#
_entry.id   AF-A0A1V5E888-F1
#
_cell.length_a   1.000
_cell.length_b   1.000
_cell.length_c   1.000
_cell.angle_alpha   90.00
_cell.angle_beta   90.00
_cell.angle_gamma   90.00
#
_symmetry.space_group_name_H-M   'P 1'
#
loop_
_entity.id
_entity.type
_entity.pdbx_description
1 polymer ?
#
loop_
_entity_poly.entity_id
_entity_poly.type
_entity_poly.pdbx_seq_one_letter_code
_entity_poly.pdbx_strand_id
1 'polypeptide(L)'
;MLKILTDEAAIRGSYRRFIRGLRPSLDERIPVELSHPGASFRARIAWSSRLGIWAYTKKTAGKYWNAFGVGRPRAKASVPMTCEVNFPLQGIDRRIGGAFAKDGSGRIFVLHRGKLGGGRRGVGKSLFEERYRGTWAFADDGGVETAAAVIGCLNSPSFARQMAQFVRKVVRLKESAAPPDPQLELGLGEVRFREEEYGGKEPACETDLAAACERSLVVRDLADALKKQGYGAANDDRWDLSAVDGRGEIRAAFAVADTASPADIQAAVGRLVLGGTGSALRLHLALPAGVPAEYEERLRLLNIEVLVCRRQGDRTVFDGRIQ
;
A
#
# COMPACT_ATOMS: atom_id res chain seq x y z
N MET A 1 -4.69 -17.11 11.30
CA MET A 1 -5.78 -16.10 11.22
C MET A 1 -5.46 -14.91 12.13
N LEU A 2 -5.79 -13.69 11.72
CA LEU A 2 -5.65 -12.49 12.57
C LEU A 2 -6.78 -12.43 13.62
N LYS A 3 -6.50 -11.90 14.81
CA LYS A 3 -7.51 -11.67 15.85
C LYS A 3 -7.63 -10.19 16.18
N ILE A 4 -8.82 -9.60 16.04
CA ILE A 4 -9.04 -8.18 16.34
C ILE A 4 -8.87 -7.93 17.84
N LEU A 5 -8.16 -6.84 18.17
CA LEU A 5 -7.98 -6.41 19.55
C LEU A 5 -9.27 -5.76 20.05
N THR A 6 -9.74 -6.22 21.21
CA THR A 6 -10.98 -5.74 21.85
C THR A 6 -10.75 -5.10 23.21
N ASP A 7 -9.65 -5.44 23.88
CA ASP A 7 -9.27 -4.85 25.16
C ASP A 7 -8.86 -3.37 25.01
N GLU A 8 -9.37 -2.50 25.89
CA GLU A 8 -9.10 -1.06 25.85
C GLU A 8 -7.60 -0.76 25.98
N ALA A 9 -6.90 -1.44 26.90
CA ALA A 9 -5.49 -1.20 27.13
C ALA A 9 -4.64 -1.62 25.93
N ALA A 10 -4.96 -2.75 25.30
CA ALA A 10 -4.32 -3.24 24.08
C ALA A 10 -4.56 -2.30 22.89
N ILE A 11 -5.79 -1.82 22.71
CA ILE A 11 -6.14 -0.84 21.65
C ILE A 11 -5.39 0.47 21.89
N ARG A 12 -5.43 1.01 23.12
CA ARG A 12 -4.72 2.23 23.50
C ARG A 12 -3.21 2.11 23.30
N GLY A 13 -2.62 0.97 23.67
CA GLY A 13 -1.21 0.67 23.45
C GLY A 13 -0.86 0.63 21.96
N SER A 14 -1.69 -0.03 21.15
CA SER A 14 -1.55 -0.11 19.70
C SER A 14 -1.70 1.26 19.03
N TYR A 15 -2.63 2.09 19.50
CA TYR A 15 -2.80 3.45 19.01
C TYR A 15 -1.58 4.34 19.32
N ARG A 16 -0.96 4.20 20.50
CA ARG A 16 0.30 4.90 20.79
C ARG A 16 1.42 4.47 19.84
N ARG A 17 1.50 3.18 19.51
CA ARG A 17 2.47 2.66 18.53
C ARG A 17 2.17 3.17 17.12
N PHE A 18 0.90 3.22 16.72
CA PHE A 18 0.44 3.81 15.47
C PHE A 18 0.91 5.26 15.32
N ILE A 19 0.66 6.12 16.32
CA ILE A 19 1.12 7.50 16.30
C ILE A 19 2.65 7.59 16.28
N ARG A 20 3.34 6.74 17.05
CA ARG A 20 4.81 6.68 17.06
C ARG A 20 5.37 6.27 15.69
N GLY A 21 4.72 5.36 14.97
CA GLY A 21 5.14 4.92 13.65
C GLY A 21 4.98 5.99 12.57
N LEU A 22 3.98 6.87 12.69
CA LEU A 22 3.75 7.97 11.73
C LEU A 22 4.60 9.21 12.00
N ARG A 23 4.81 9.54 13.28
CA ARG A 23 5.41 10.81 13.71
C ARG A 23 6.77 11.14 13.07
N PRO A 24 7.72 10.19 12.88
CA PRO A 24 9.03 10.51 12.30
C PRO A 24 8.98 11.05 10.88
N SER A 25 7.95 10.71 10.10
CA SER A 25 7.81 11.15 8.72
C SER A 25 7.04 12.48 8.58
N LEU A 26 6.45 12.99 9.66
CA LEU A 26 5.62 14.20 9.67
C LEU A 26 6.47 15.41 10.10
N ASP A 27 6.83 16.25 9.14
CA ASP A 27 7.86 17.29 9.26
C ASP A 27 7.31 18.71 9.43
N GLU A 28 6.07 18.97 9.02
CA GLU A 28 5.49 20.33 9.06
C GLU A 28 4.09 20.34 9.70
N ARG A 29 3.72 21.45 10.34
CA ARG A 29 2.35 21.71 10.81
C ARG A 29 1.71 22.83 10.00
N ILE A 30 0.65 22.51 9.27
CA ILE A 30 -0.03 23.47 8.39
C ILE A 30 -1.43 23.77 8.95
N PRO A 31 -1.76 25.05 9.24
CA PRO A 31 -3.11 25.42 9.60
C PRO A 31 -4.00 25.34 8.36
N VAL A 32 -5.16 24.69 8.49
CA VAL A 32 -6.12 24.48 7.41
C VAL A 32 -7.55 24.54 7.96
N GLU A 33 -8.52 24.61 7.06
CA GLU A 33 -9.91 24.33 7.35
C GLU A 33 -10.23 22.92 6.88
N LEU A 34 -10.34 21.96 7.81
CA LEU A 34 -10.66 20.57 7.48
C LEU A 34 -12.15 20.41 7.26
N SER A 35 -12.54 19.79 6.15
CA SER A 35 -13.94 19.56 5.79
C SER A 35 -14.32 18.07 5.74
N HIS A 36 -15.52 17.76 6.25
CA HIS A 36 -16.28 16.53 6.00
C HIS A 36 -17.67 16.87 5.47
N PRO A 37 -18.45 15.88 4.99
CA PRO A 37 -19.86 16.11 4.68
C PRO A 37 -20.58 16.77 5.86
N GLY A 38 -21.10 17.98 5.63
CA GLY A 38 -21.92 18.73 6.58
C GLY A 38 -21.20 19.69 7.54
N ALA A 39 -19.86 19.71 7.61
CA ALA A 39 -19.15 20.72 8.43
C ALA A 39 -17.68 20.92 8.02
N SER A 40 -17.15 22.09 8.40
CA SER A 40 -15.73 22.40 8.36
C SER A 40 -15.28 22.95 9.72
N PHE A 41 -13.99 22.76 10.04
CA PHE A 41 -13.41 23.30 11.26
C PHE A 41 -11.93 23.63 11.07
N ARG A 42 -11.45 24.64 11.81
CA ARG A 42 -10.02 25.00 11.82
C ARG A 42 -9.21 23.93 12.53
N ALA A 43 -8.14 23.48 11.89
CA ALA A 43 -7.24 22.47 12.42
C ALA A 43 -5.79 22.76 12.02
N ARG A 44 -4.85 22.11 12.73
CA ARG A 44 -3.45 22.03 12.31
C ARG A 44 -3.14 20.58 11.93
N ILE A 45 -3.03 20.33 10.64
CA ILE A 45 -2.60 19.03 10.12
C ILE A 45 -1.09 18.87 10.29
N ALA A 46 -0.63 17.63 10.32
CA ALA A 46 0.77 17.27 10.17
C ALA A 46 1.03 16.86 8.72
N TRP A 47 1.95 17.53 8.04
CA TRP A 47 2.35 17.24 6.66
C TRP A 47 3.65 16.42 6.64
N SER A 48 3.80 15.57 5.64
CA SER A 48 5.03 14.87 5.31
C SER A 48 5.48 15.26 3.90
N SER A 49 6.53 16.07 3.80
CA SER A 49 7.10 16.42 2.50
C SER A 49 7.60 15.20 1.73
N ARG A 50 8.14 14.20 2.44
CA ARG A 50 8.73 12.99 1.86
C ARG A 50 7.70 11.98 1.36
N LEU A 51 6.60 11.81 2.10
CA LEU A 51 5.57 10.83 1.76
C LEU A 51 4.44 11.41 0.91
N GLY A 52 4.38 12.75 0.79
CA GLY A 52 3.37 13.44 0.01
C GLY A 52 1.96 13.36 0.61
N ILE A 53 1.86 13.12 1.92
CA ILE A 53 0.60 12.98 2.65
C ILE A 53 0.55 13.89 3.87
N TRP A 54 -0.65 14.23 4.32
CA TRP A 54 -0.89 14.83 5.63
C TRP A 54 -1.79 13.95 6.49
N ALA A 55 -1.71 14.16 7.81
CA ALA A 55 -2.52 13.51 8.82
C ALA A 55 -3.06 14.51 9.84
N TYR A 56 -4.29 14.30 10.30
CA TYR A 56 -4.85 14.94 11.49
C TYR A 56 -5.37 13.85 12.42
N THR A 57 -4.95 13.91 13.68
CA THR A 57 -5.30 12.90 14.69
C THR A 57 -5.90 13.56 15.92
N LYS A 58 -6.99 12.99 16.43
CA LYS A 58 -7.69 13.47 17.64
C LYS A 58 -8.39 12.32 18.34
N LYS A 59 -8.29 12.24 19.66
CA LYS A 59 -9.18 11.38 20.45
C LYS A 59 -10.53 12.10 20.62
N THR A 60 -11.62 11.40 20.32
CA THR A 60 -13.00 11.85 20.56
C THR A 60 -13.64 10.96 21.62
N ALA A 61 -14.89 11.24 22.01
CA ALA A 61 -15.62 10.43 22.98
C ALA A 61 -15.82 8.97 22.53
N GLY A 62 -15.95 8.72 21.22
CA GLY A 62 -16.24 7.38 20.69
C GLY A 62 -15.09 6.68 19.95
N LYS A 63 -14.07 7.43 19.51
CA LYS A 63 -13.01 6.88 18.65
C LYS A 63 -11.71 7.64 18.71
N TYR A 64 -10.62 6.96 18.35
CA TYR A 64 -9.42 7.60 17.84
C TYR A 64 -9.68 7.99 16.39
N TRP A 65 -9.80 9.30 16.15
CA TRP A 65 -10.09 9.87 14.84
C TRP A 65 -8.79 10.22 14.13
N ASN A 66 -8.55 9.63 12.96
CA ASN A 66 -7.37 9.87 12.14
C ASN A 66 -7.81 10.10 10.69
N ALA A 67 -7.67 11.34 10.26
CA ALA A 67 -7.96 11.78 8.89
C ALA A 67 -6.66 12.01 8.13
N PHE A 68 -6.68 11.70 6.85
CA PHE A 68 -5.54 11.78 5.95
C PHE A 68 -5.91 12.44 4.62
N GLY A 69 -4.89 12.94 3.94
CA GLY A 69 -4.98 13.30 2.52
C GLY A 69 -3.62 13.39 1.85
N VAL A 70 -3.66 13.68 0.55
CA VAL A 70 -2.48 13.73 -0.34
C VAL A 70 -2.21 15.17 -0.78
N GLY A 71 -0.95 15.45 -1.10
CA GLY A 71 -0.51 16.76 -1.57
C GLY A 71 -0.42 17.80 -0.45
N ARG A 72 0.52 18.76 -0.59
CA ARG A 72 0.72 19.81 0.41
C ARG A 72 -0.40 20.85 0.27
N PRO A 73 -1.27 21.04 1.28
CA PRO A 73 -2.28 22.08 1.19
C PRO A 73 -1.65 23.46 1.35
N ARG A 74 -2.30 24.47 0.75
CA ARG A 74 -1.99 25.87 1.06
C ARG A 74 -2.45 26.17 2.49
N ALA A 75 -1.69 27.01 3.21
CA ALA A 75 -2.09 27.44 4.54
C ALA A 75 -3.45 28.13 4.50
N LYS A 76 -4.31 27.81 5.48
CA LYS A 76 -5.69 28.29 5.64
C LYS A 76 -6.65 27.86 4.52
N ALA A 77 -6.24 27.00 3.58
CA ALA A 77 -7.15 26.45 2.58
C ALA A 77 -8.18 25.51 3.22
N SER A 78 -9.34 25.39 2.59
CA SER A 78 -10.29 24.32 2.86
C SER A 78 -9.79 23.02 2.23
N VAL A 79 -9.66 21.96 3.04
CA VAL A 79 -9.07 20.68 2.61
C VAL A 79 -10.01 19.54 3.00
N PRO A 80 -10.49 18.74 2.03
CA PRO A 80 -11.36 17.61 2.32
C PRO A 80 -10.58 16.49 2.99
N MET A 81 -11.20 15.81 3.94
CA MET A 81 -10.67 14.55 4.48
C MET A 81 -10.90 13.43 3.47
N THR A 82 -9.84 13.01 2.78
CA THR A 82 -9.96 12.07 1.67
C THR A 82 -9.91 10.61 2.12
N CYS A 83 -9.23 10.32 3.23
CA CYS A 83 -9.15 8.98 3.82
C CYS A 83 -9.24 9.07 5.36
N GLU A 84 -9.93 8.11 5.99
CA GLU A 84 -10.02 8.02 7.45
C GLU A 84 -9.63 6.61 7.90
N VAL A 85 -8.74 6.52 8.88
CA VAL A 85 -8.35 5.24 9.52
C VAL A 85 -8.60 5.35 11.01
N ASN A 86 -9.86 5.16 11.38
CA ASN A 86 -10.35 5.39 12.74
C ASN A 86 -10.32 4.10 13.56
N PHE A 87 -10.16 4.20 14.88
CA PHE A 87 -10.17 3.04 15.77
C PHE A 87 -11.18 3.23 16.91
N PRO A 88 -11.89 2.16 17.34
CA PRO A 88 -12.70 2.22 18.56
C PRO A 88 -11.80 2.50 19.77
N LEU A 89 -12.38 3.01 20.86
CA LEU A 89 -11.65 3.16 22.12
C LEU A 89 -11.50 1.82 22.86
N GLN A 90 -12.51 0.95 22.74
CA GLN A 90 -12.60 -0.38 23.34
C GLN A 90 -13.54 -1.25 22.52
N GLY A 91 -13.46 -2.57 22.68
CA GLY A 91 -14.34 -3.53 22.07
C GLY A 91 -14.29 -3.51 20.54
N ILE A 92 -15.38 -4.01 19.94
CA ILE A 92 -15.58 -4.04 18.49
C ILE A 92 -16.70 -3.06 18.16
N ASP A 93 -16.37 -2.00 17.42
CA ASP A 93 -17.37 -1.16 16.75
C ASP A 93 -17.24 -1.36 15.24
N ARG A 94 -18.10 -2.20 14.67
CA ARG A 94 -18.08 -2.49 13.23
C ARG A 94 -18.43 -1.28 12.39
N ARG A 95 -18.99 -0.19 12.93
CA ARG A 95 -19.24 1.07 12.20
C ARG A 95 -17.93 1.80 11.89
N ILE A 96 -16.88 1.55 12.67
CA ILE A 96 -15.55 2.13 12.49
C ILE A 96 -14.75 1.30 11.47
N GLY A 97 -14.19 1.99 10.47
CA GLY A 97 -13.47 1.35 9.37
C GLY A 97 -12.15 0.69 9.77
N GLY A 98 -11.38 1.28 10.69
CA GLY A 98 -10.09 0.74 11.12
C GLY A 98 -10.20 -0.22 12.31
N ALA A 99 -9.23 -1.12 12.40
CA ALA A 99 -9.04 -2.01 13.55
C ALA A 99 -7.55 -2.32 13.75
N PHE A 100 -7.19 -2.70 14.98
CA PHE A 100 -5.92 -3.37 15.23
C PHE A 100 -6.18 -4.86 15.35
N ALA A 101 -5.30 -5.67 14.76
CA ALA A 101 -5.38 -7.12 14.87
C ALA A 101 -4.02 -7.73 15.14
N LYS A 102 -3.99 -8.85 15.87
CA LYS A 102 -2.79 -9.57 16.23
C LYS A 102 -2.71 -10.88 15.47
N ASP A 103 -1.54 -11.24 14.97
CA ASP A 103 -1.31 -12.58 14.40
C ASP A 103 -0.90 -13.60 15.47
N GLY A 104 -0.69 -14.86 15.06
CA GLY A 104 -0.26 -15.94 15.95
C GLY A 104 1.13 -15.72 16.56
N SER A 105 1.98 -14.92 15.93
CA SER A 105 3.32 -14.56 16.43
C SER A 105 3.32 -13.35 17.37
N GLY A 106 2.17 -12.69 17.55
CA GLY A 106 2.03 -11.51 18.39
C GLY A 106 2.29 -10.17 17.68
N ARG A 107 2.56 -10.17 16.36
CA ARG A 107 2.69 -8.93 15.57
C ARG A 107 1.33 -8.26 15.47
N ILE A 108 1.32 -6.93 15.53
CA ILE A 108 0.09 -6.13 15.49
C ILE A 108 0.01 -5.40 14.16
N PHE A 109 -1.08 -5.61 13.45
CA PHE A 109 -1.40 -5.02 12.16
C PHE A 109 -2.49 -3.97 12.29
N VAL A 110 -2.45 -3.01 11.36
CA VAL A 110 -3.54 -2.05 11.13
C VAL A 110 -4.38 -2.56 9.97
N LEU A 111 -5.67 -2.75 10.23
CA LEU A 111 -6.63 -3.21 9.24
C LEU A 111 -7.61 -2.11 8.86
N HIS A 112 -8.21 -2.24 7.68
CA HIS A 112 -9.32 -1.42 7.23
C HIS A 112 -10.43 -2.26 6.59
N ARG A 113 -11.66 -2.13 7.12
CA ARG A 113 -12.87 -2.87 6.70
C ARG A 113 -13.52 -2.32 5.41
N GLY A 114 -12.77 -1.57 4.61
CA GLY A 114 -13.27 -0.94 3.37
C GLY A 114 -14.32 0.17 3.53
N LYS A 115 -14.58 0.65 4.74
CA LYS A 115 -15.55 1.73 4.98
C LYS A 115 -14.99 3.09 4.57
N LEU A 116 -15.01 3.37 3.28
CA LEU A 116 -14.65 4.65 2.71
C LEU A 116 -15.75 5.67 3.04
N GLY A 117 -15.58 6.45 4.11
CA GLY A 117 -16.48 7.58 4.41
C GLY A 117 -16.47 8.65 3.29
N GLY A 118 -17.34 9.66 3.39
CA GLY A 118 -17.33 10.82 2.49
C GLY A 118 -18.64 11.13 1.76
N GLY A 119 -19.73 10.38 2.01
CA GLY A 119 -21.10 10.76 1.62
C GLY A 119 -21.40 10.79 0.11
N ARG A 120 -20.41 10.54 -0.75
CA ARG A 120 -20.59 10.53 -2.21
C ARG A 120 -21.26 9.22 -2.64
N ARG A 121 -22.36 9.33 -3.38
CA ARG A 121 -23.09 8.16 -3.92
C ARG A 121 -22.12 7.30 -4.75
N GLY A 122 -22.11 5.99 -4.50
CA GLY A 122 -21.21 5.04 -5.18
C GLY A 122 -19.81 4.90 -4.56
N VAL A 123 -19.43 5.75 -3.60
CA VAL A 123 -18.14 5.65 -2.89
C VAL A 123 -18.38 5.08 -1.49
N GLY A 124 -18.13 3.79 -1.32
CA GLY A 124 -18.39 3.08 -0.07
C GLY A 124 -17.73 1.71 -0.03
N LYS A 125 -18.29 0.82 0.81
CA LYS A 125 -17.74 -0.52 1.06
C LYS A 125 -17.67 -1.37 -0.21
N SER A 126 -18.73 -1.41 -1.02
CA SER A 126 -18.79 -2.21 -2.25
C SER A 126 -17.72 -1.80 -3.26
N LEU A 127 -17.54 -0.49 -3.50
CA LEU A 127 -16.48 0.02 -4.37
C LEU A 127 -15.10 -0.43 -3.89
N PHE A 128 -14.86 -0.39 -2.57
CA PHE A 128 -13.59 -0.82 -1.99
C PHE A 128 -13.39 -2.32 -2.18
N GLU A 129 -14.37 -3.16 -1.87
CA GLU A 129 -14.26 -4.62 -2.04
C GLU A 129 -14.07 -5.02 -3.51
N GLU A 130 -14.73 -4.34 -4.45
CA GLU A 130 -14.59 -4.65 -5.88
C GLU A 130 -13.26 -4.19 -6.48
N ARG A 131 -12.79 -3.00 -6.10
CA ARG A 131 -11.73 -2.30 -6.85
C ARG A 131 -10.45 -2.07 -6.07
N TYR A 132 -10.44 -2.13 -4.75
CA TYR A 132 -9.19 -1.99 -4.00
C TYR A 132 -8.28 -3.19 -4.29
N ARG A 133 -7.00 -2.91 -4.55
CA ARG A 133 -5.94 -3.92 -4.68
C ARG A 133 -4.84 -3.65 -3.67
N GLY A 134 -4.44 -4.69 -2.95
CA GLY A 134 -3.44 -4.61 -1.89
C GLY A 134 -3.31 -5.90 -1.10
N THR A 135 -2.80 -5.79 0.12
CA THR A 135 -2.74 -6.94 1.04
C THR A 135 -4.08 -7.10 1.75
N TRP A 136 -4.60 -8.33 1.79
CA TRP A 136 -5.86 -8.70 2.44
C TRP A 136 -5.64 -9.87 3.38
N ALA A 137 -6.43 -9.93 4.44
CA ALA A 137 -6.41 -11.04 5.40
C ALA A 137 -7.80 -11.31 5.96
N PHE A 138 -8.06 -12.56 6.33
CA PHE A 138 -9.16 -12.91 7.22
C PHE A 138 -8.79 -12.59 8.68
N ALA A 139 -9.72 -11.96 9.37
CA ALA A 139 -9.62 -11.65 10.79
C ALA A 139 -10.86 -12.14 11.56
N ASP A 140 -10.64 -12.70 12.74
CA ASP A 140 -11.66 -12.91 13.75
C ASP A 140 -12.09 -11.54 14.31
N ASP A 141 -13.23 -11.05 13.84
CA ASP A 141 -13.91 -9.83 14.27
C ASP A 141 -15.00 -10.18 15.30
N GLY A 142 -14.61 -10.85 16.39
CA GLY A 142 -15.50 -11.16 17.50
C GLY A 142 -16.40 -12.37 17.24
N GLY A 143 -15.80 -13.47 16.82
CA GLY A 143 -16.48 -14.72 16.43
C GLY A 143 -16.97 -14.74 14.98
N VAL A 144 -16.77 -13.64 14.25
CA VAL A 144 -17.15 -13.51 12.84
C VAL A 144 -15.88 -13.32 12.01
N GLU A 145 -15.59 -14.27 11.14
CA GLU A 145 -14.50 -14.13 10.18
C GLU A 145 -14.85 -13.04 9.16
N THR A 146 -13.98 -12.04 9.02
CA THR A 146 -14.19 -10.90 8.13
C THR A 146 -12.93 -10.64 7.32
N ALA A 147 -13.07 -10.47 6.01
CA ALA A 147 -11.99 -10.01 5.15
C ALA A 147 -11.73 -8.50 5.38
N ALA A 148 -10.47 -8.13 5.54
CA ALA A 148 -10.07 -6.74 5.69
C ALA A 148 -8.76 -6.45 4.94
N ALA A 149 -8.63 -5.23 4.44
CA ALA A 149 -7.37 -4.76 3.89
C ALA A 149 -6.36 -4.57 5.02
N VAL A 150 -5.17 -5.13 4.85
CA VAL A 150 -4.04 -4.93 5.75
C VAL A 150 -3.30 -3.67 5.28
N ILE A 151 -3.31 -2.63 6.11
CA ILE A 151 -2.57 -1.40 5.82
C ILE A 151 -1.09 -1.63 6.06
N GLY A 152 -0.75 -2.32 7.16
CA GLY A 152 0.65 -2.46 7.56
C GLY A 152 0.85 -3.05 8.94
N CYS A 153 2.10 -3.40 9.25
CA CYS A 153 2.51 -3.92 10.55
C CYS A 153 3.06 -2.78 11.43
N LEU A 154 2.57 -2.63 12.67
CA LEU A 154 2.93 -1.49 13.54
C LEU A 154 4.40 -1.45 13.96
N ASN A 155 5.09 -2.58 13.94
CA ASN A 155 6.53 -2.65 14.21
C ASN A 155 7.38 -2.59 12.93
N SER A 156 6.78 -2.48 11.75
CA SER A 156 7.54 -2.29 10.52
C SER A 156 8.23 -0.93 10.56
N PRO A 157 9.52 -0.85 10.24
CA PRO A 157 10.21 0.42 10.12
C PRO A 157 9.73 1.22 8.88
N SER A 158 8.96 0.59 7.98
CA SER A 158 8.30 1.22 6.84
C SER A 158 6.84 1.59 7.10
N PHE A 159 6.32 1.47 8.33
CA PHE A 159 4.89 1.64 8.61
C PHE A 159 4.29 2.96 8.09
N ALA A 160 5.02 4.08 8.19
CA ALA A 160 4.57 5.36 7.63
C ALA A 160 4.43 5.32 6.10
N ARG A 161 5.32 4.61 5.40
CA ARG A 161 5.26 4.40 3.95
C ARG A 161 4.07 3.52 3.57
N GLN A 162 3.82 2.46 4.34
CA GLN A 162 2.67 1.57 4.18
C GLN A 162 1.35 2.35 4.33
N MET A 163 1.24 3.18 5.37
CA MET A 163 0.09 4.09 5.55
C MET A 163 -0.07 5.06 4.38
N ALA A 164 1.03 5.69 3.93
CA ALA A 164 0.98 6.63 2.83
C ALA A 164 0.54 5.97 1.51
N GLN A 165 0.98 4.74 1.26
CA GLN A 165 0.51 3.94 0.12
C GLN A 165 -0.99 3.68 0.22
N PHE A 166 -1.49 3.22 1.37
CA PHE A 166 -2.93 3.02 1.56
C PHE A 166 -3.74 4.30 1.29
N VAL A 167 -3.31 5.44 1.83
CA VAL A 167 -3.97 6.74 1.62
C VAL A 167 -4.01 7.11 0.13
N ARG A 168 -2.89 6.99 -0.60
CA ARG A 168 -2.85 7.27 -2.04
C ARG A 168 -3.78 6.35 -2.84
N LYS A 169 -3.75 5.04 -2.55
CA LYS A 169 -4.64 4.06 -3.20
C LYS A 169 -6.11 4.42 -2.99
N VAL A 170 -6.50 4.78 -1.76
CA VAL A 170 -7.88 5.19 -1.45
C VAL A 170 -8.26 6.47 -2.17
N VAL A 171 -7.38 7.47 -2.24
CA VAL A 171 -7.64 8.71 -2.99
C VAL A 171 -7.85 8.40 -4.47
N ARG A 172 -6.96 7.63 -5.10
CA ARG A 172 -7.09 7.23 -6.51
C ARG A 172 -8.35 6.45 -6.80
N LEU A 173 -8.71 5.53 -5.90
CA LEU A 173 -9.95 4.76 -5.99
C LEU A 173 -11.19 5.67 -5.95
N LYS A 174 -11.17 6.72 -5.12
CA LYS A 174 -12.28 7.70 -5.06
C LYS A 174 -12.33 8.60 -6.29
N GLU A 175 -11.17 8.96 -6.85
CA GLU A 175 -11.06 9.74 -8.08
C GLU A 175 -11.57 8.97 -9.29
N SER A 176 -11.20 7.68 -9.43
CA SER A 176 -11.63 6.84 -10.56
C SER A 176 -13.11 6.43 -10.52
N ALA A 177 -13.78 6.63 -9.40
CA ALA A 177 -15.22 6.46 -9.25
C ALA A 177 -16.02 7.75 -9.47
N ALA A 178 -15.36 8.90 -9.66
CA ALA A 178 -16.04 10.13 -10.03
C ALA A 178 -16.52 10.05 -11.50
N PRO A 179 -17.63 10.70 -11.87
CA PRO A 179 -18.02 10.82 -13.28
C PRO A 179 -16.86 11.41 -14.08
N PRO A 180 -16.55 10.87 -15.28
CA PRO A 180 -15.48 11.41 -16.12
C PRO A 180 -15.77 12.88 -16.43
N ASP A 181 -14.75 13.73 -16.33
CA ASP A 181 -14.78 15.07 -16.88
C ASP A 181 -14.73 14.94 -18.41
N PRO A 182 -15.74 15.45 -19.17
CA PRO A 182 -15.77 15.36 -20.63
C PRO A 182 -14.51 15.93 -21.31
N GLN A 183 -13.76 16.80 -20.64
CA GLN A 183 -12.52 17.38 -21.16
C GLN A 183 -11.27 16.49 -20.96
N LEU A 184 -11.35 15.44 -20.13
CA LEU A 184 -10.21 14.54 -19.84
C LEU A 184 -10.18 13.27 -20.72
N GLU A 185 -11.16 13.07 -21.61
CA GLU A 185 -11.26 11.85 -22.45
C GLU A 185 -10.23 11.78 -23.60
N LEU A 186 -9.44 12.82 -23.81
CA LEU A 186 -8.34 12.80 -24.78
C LEU A 186 -7.05 12.30 -24.12
N GLY A 187 -7.06 11.05 -23.68
CA GLY A 187 -5.89 10.36 -23.17
C GLY A 187 -5.82 8.95 -23.72
N LEU A 188 -5.13 8.79 -24.86
CA LEU A 188 -4.62 7.49 -25.32
C LEU A 188 -4.04 6.75 -24.10
N GLY A 189 -4.38 5.47 -23.94
CA GLY A 189 -4.02 4.67 -22.77
C GLY A 189 -2.54 4.77 -22.42
N GLU A 190 -2.19 5.68 -21.52
CA GLU A 190 -0.83 5.85 -21.06
C GLU A 190 -0.44 4.57 -20.33
N VAL A 191 0.61 3.92 -20.83
CA VAL A 191 1.23 2.79 -20.15
C VAL A 191 1.92 3.33 -18.90
N ARG A 192 1.20 3.25 -17.77
CA ARG A 192 1.65 3.77 -16.49
C ARG A 192 1.35 2.78 -15.38
N PHE A 193 2.21 2.74 -14.38
CA PHE A 193 2.02 1.94 -13.19
C PHE A 193 0.92 2.57 -12.34
N ARG A 194 -0.11 1.79 -12.01
CA ARG A 194 -1.25 2.21 -11.21
C ARG A 194 -1.18 1.56 -9.84
N GLU A 195 -0.68 2.30 -8.85
CA GLU A 195 -0.46 1.80 -7.48
C GLU A 195 -1.75 1.22 -6.88
N GLU A 196 -2.91 1.82 -7.18
CA GLU A 196 -4.23 1.41 -6.73
C GLU A 196 -4.75 0.09 -7.34
N GLU A 197 -4.15 -0.36 -8.45
CA GLU A 197 -4.49 -1.60 -9.15
C GLU A 197 -3.49 -2.73 -8.85
N TYR A 198 -2.40 -2.46 -8.11
CA TYR A 198 -1.42 -3.49 -7.73
C TYR A 198 -1.76 -4.16 -6.38
N GLY A 199 -1.67 -5.49 -6.35
CA GLY A 199 -1.89 -6.32 -5.16
C GLY A 199 -3.12 -7.22 -5.26
N GLY A 200 -3.37 -8.03 -4.23
CA GLY A 200 -4.50 -8.95 -4.20
C GLY A 200 -5.85 -8.25 -4.09
N LYS A 201 -6.91 -8.93 -4.56
CA LYS A 201 -8.31 -8.55 -4.35
C LYS A 201 -8.94 -9.21 -3.13
N GLU A 202 -8.40 -10.37 -2.72
CA GLU A 202 -8.94 -11.22 -1.67
C GLU A 202 -7.84 -11.72 -0.73
N PRO A 203 -8.18 -12.15 0.49
CA PRO A 203 -7.21 -12.75 1.41
C PRO A 203 -6.51 -13.96 0.78
N ALA A 204 -5.17 -13.95 0.76
CA ALA A 204 -4.38 -15.11 0.38
C ALA A 204 -4.11 -15.99 1.61
N CYS A 205 -4.13 -17.31 1.41
CA CYS A 205 -3.71 -18.26 2.43
C CYS A 205 -2.19 -18.14 2.68
N GLU A 206 -1.75 -18.41 3.91
CA GLU A 206 -0.33 -18.64 4.25
C GLU A 206 0.69 -17.56 3.83
N THR A 207 0.26 -16.30 3.68
CA THR A 207 1.18 -15.21 3.36
C THR A 207 1.69 -14.52 4.62
N ASP A 208 3.00 -14.24 4.72
CA ASP A 208 3.48 -13.27 5.69
C ASP A 208 2.98 -11.86 5.31
N LEU A 209 1.92 -11.43 5.97
CA LEU A 209 1.27 -10.14 5.72
C LEU A 209 2.24 -8.95 5.84
N ALA A 210 3.25 -9.03 6.71
CA ALA A 210 4.23 -7.96 6.84
C ALA A 210 5.11 -7.86 5.58
N ALA A 211 5.58 -9.01 5.08
CA ALA A 211 6.38 -9.08 3.87
C ALA A 211 5.57 -8.67 2.63
N ALA A 212 4.31 -9.09 2.52
CA ALA A 212 3.42 -8.65 1.43
C ALA A 212 3.18 -7.13 1.40
N CYS A 213 3.10 -6.49 2.58
CA CYS A 213 3.03 -5.03 2.67
C CYS A 213 4.34 -4.37 2.21
N GLU A 214 5.50 -4.94 2.56
CA GLU A 214 6.81 -4.43 2.07
C GLU A 214 6.97 -4.62 0.57
N ARG A 215 6.57 -5.78 0.01
CA ARG A 215 6.60 -6.05 -1.44
C ARG A 215 5.90 -4.96 -2.23
N SER A 216 4.72 -4.53 -1.77
CA SER A 216 3.96 -3.45 -2.41
C SER A 216 4.69 -2.11 -2.43
N LEU A 217 5.56 -1.84 -1.45
CA LEU A 217 6.42 -0.65 -1.47
C LEU A 217 7.60 -0.81 -2.44
N VAL A 218 8.20 -2.00 -2.50
CA VAL A 218 9.32 -2.31 -3.41
C VAL A 218 8.89 -2.17 -4.86
N VAL A 219 7.74 -2.73 -5.24
CA VAL A 219 7.20 -2.62 -6.62
C VAL A 219 6.97 -1.17 -7.01
N ARG A 220 6.43 -0.35 -6.10
CA ARG A 220 6.24 1.08 -6.32
C ARG A 220 7.58 1.80 -6.53
N ASP A 221 8.58 1.54 -5.68
CA ASP A 221 9.90 2.15 -5.81
C ASP A 221 10.61 1.73 -7.11
N LEU A 222 10.38 0.49 -7.55
CA LEU A 222 10.89 -0.03 -8.82
C LEU A 222 10.25 0.68 -10.01
N ALA A 223 8.94 0.90 -9.98
CA ALA A 223 8.25 1.70 -11.00
C ALA A 223 8.79 3.15 -11.05
N ASP A 224 9.02 3.77 -9.89
CA ASP A 224 9.66 5.09 -9.81
C ASP A 224 11.10 5.08 -10.34
N ALA A 225 11.85 3.99 -10.15
CA ALA A 225 13.21 3.84 -10.66
C ALA A 225 13.24 3.70 -12.19
N LEU A 226 12.37 2.87 -12.76
CA LEU A 226 12.21 2.71 -14.22
C LEU A 226 11.85 4.03 -14.90
N LYS A 227 10.90 4.78 -14.31
CA LYS A 227 10.50 6.09 -14.84
C LYS A 227 11.66 7.09 -14.89
N LYS A 228 12.54 7.08 -13.88
CA LYS A 228 13.74 7.95 -13.86
C LYS A 228 14.77 7.57 -14.92
N GLN A 229 14.76 6.33 -15.38
CA GLN A 229 15.61 5.84 -16.46
C GLN A 229 14.98 6.04 -17.85
N GLY A 230 13.79 6.66 -17.93
CA GLY A 230 13.12 6.95 -19.20
C GLY A 230 12.21 5.84 -19.72
N TYR A 231 11.99 4.78 -18.94
CA TYR A 231 11.05 3.71 -19.29
C TYR A 231 9.66 3.96 -18.72
N GLY A 232 8.64 3.50 -19.44
CA GLY A 232 7.33 3.32 -18.84
C GLY A 232 7.33 2.11 -17.90
N ALA A 233 6.43 2.12 -16.94
CA ALA A 233 6.21 0.99 -16.03
C ALA A 233 4.73 0.64 -16.07
N ALA A 234 4.36 -0.64 -16.01
CA ALA A 234 2.98 -1.09 -16.02
C ALA A 234 2.73 -2.26 -15.08
N ASN A 235 1.53 -2.29 -14.51
CA ASN A 235 0.96 -3.42 -13.82
C ASN A 235 0.14 -4.27 -14.81
N ASP A 236 0.29 -5.59 -14.76
CA ASP A 236 -0.60 -6.55 -15.41
C ASP A 236 -0.79 -7.77 -14.50
N ASP A 237 -1.63 -8.72 -14.92
CA ASP A 237 -1.91 -9.94 -14.13
C ASP A 237 -0.80 -11.00 -14.25
N ARG A 238 0.24 -10.75 -15.06
CA ARG A 238 1.29 -11.74 -15.37
C ARG A 238 2.48 -11.62 -14.43
N TRP A 239 2.89 -10.39 -14.11
CA TRP A 239 4.06 -10.11 -13.28
C TRP A 239 3.78 -9.05 -12.20
N ASP A 240 4.75 -8.83 -11.31
CA ASP A 240 4.60 -7.76 -10.31
C ASP A 240 4.73 -6.37 -10.96
N LEU A 241 5.58 -6.26 -12.00
CA LEU A 241 5.78 -5.06 -12.79
C LEU A 241 6.35 -5.42 -14.16
N SER A 242 6.09 -4.58 -15.16
CA SER A 242 6.76 -4.62 -16.46
C SER A 242 7.35 -3.26 -16.82
N ALA A 243 8.49 -3.25 -17.49
CA ALA A 243 9.07 -2.07 -18.12
C ALA A 243 8.72 -2.04 -19.60
N VAL A 244 8.24 -0.88 -20.06
CA VAL A 244 7.91 -0.64 -21.47
C VAL A 244 8.78 0.45 -22.05
N ASP A 245 9.11 0.31 -23.33
CA ASP A 245 9.81 1.35 -24.08
C ASP A 245 8.85 2.40 -24.66
N GLY A 246 9.41 3.38 -25.38
CA GLY A 246 8.63 4.44 -26.02
C GLY A 246 7.69 3.98 -27.14
N ARG A 247 7.77 2.71 -27.59
CA ARG A 247 6.83 2.10 -28.55
C ARG A 247 5.72 1.31 -27.86
N GLY A 248 5.77 1.19 -26.54
CA GLY A 248 4.84 0.37 -25.75
C GLY A 248 5.19 -1.12 -25.74
N GLU A 249 6.37 -1.51 -26.22
CA GLU A 249 6.83 -2.90 -26.16
C GLU A 249 7.39 -3.21 -24.78
N ILE A 250 7.01 -4.36 -24.23
CA ILE A 250 7.53 -4.85 -22.94
C ILE A 250 8.97 -5.34 -23.16
N ARG A 251 9.91 -4.71 -22.45
CA ARG A 251 11.35 -5.04 -22.53
C ARG A 251 11.83 -5.87 -21.33
N ALA A 252 11.22 -5.68 -20.18
CA ALA A 252 11.57 -6.40 -18.97
C ALA A 252 10.34 -6.70 -18.11
N ALA A 253 10.37 -7.84 -17.43
CA ALA A 253 9.38 -8.28 -16.46
C ALA A 253 10.04 -8.47 -15.10
N PHE A 254 9.32 -8.11 -14.04
CA PHE A 254 9.83 -8.14 -12.67
C PHE A 254 8.91 -8.94 -11.77
N ALA A 255 9.49 -9.80 -10.93
CA ALA A 255 8.81 -10.36 -9.77
C ALA A 255 9.60 -10.03 -8.51
N VAL A 256 8.89 -9.70 -7.43
CA VAL A 256 9.49 -9.37 -6.15
C VAL A 256 9.20 -10.50 -5.17
N ALA A 257 10.25 -11.09 -4.61
CA ALA A 257 10.08 -12.09 -3.56
C ALA A 257 9.81 -11.40 -2.21
N ASP A 258 8.96 -12.02 -1.39
CA ASP A 258 8.63 -11.53 -0.05
C ASP A 258 9.84 -11.66 0.91
N THR A 259 10.58 -12.76 0.80
CA THR A 259 11.85 -13.00 1.50
C THR A 259 12.87 -13.71 0.58
N ALA A 260 14.07 -13.99 1.08
CA ALA A 260 15.05 -14.84 0.40
C ALA A 260 14.88 -16.33 0.73
N SER A 261 13.72 -16.74 1.27
CA SER A 261 13.42 -18.15 1.52
C SER A 261 13.28 -18.92 0.19
N PRO A 262 13.62 -20.22 0.16
CA PRO A 262 13.37 -21.08 -1.00
C PRO A 262 11.94 -20.99 -1.55
N ALA A 263 10.93 -20.98 -0.68
CA ALA A 263 9.53 -20.94 -1.08
C ALA A 263 9.16 -19.63 -1.78
N ASP A 264 9.60 -18.49 -1.25
CA ASP A 264 9.30 -17.18 -1.85
C ASP A 264 10.05 -16.96 -3.16
N ILE A 265 11.30 -17.44 -3.25
CA ILE A 265 12.09 -17.42 -4.48
C ILE A 265 11.38 -18.26 -5.55
N GLN A 266 10.99 -19.49 -5.22
CA GLN A 266 10.29 -20.38 -6.15
C GLN A 266 8.97 -19.78 -6.61
N ALA A 267 8.18 -19.17 -5.71
CA ALA A 267 6.94 -18.50 -6.06
C ALA A 267 7.17 -17.31 -7.01
N ALA A 268 8.19 -16.48 -6.73
CA ALA A 268 8.52 -15.33 -7.58
C ALA A 268 9.09 -15.74 -8.95
N VAL A 269 9.96 -16.75 -9.00
CA VAL A 269 10.46 -17.35 -10.25
C VAL A 269 9.31 -17.97 -11.04
N GLY A 270 8.41 -18.69 -10.37
CA GLY A 270 7.20 -19.23 -10.98
C GLY A 270 6.36 -18.14 -11.66
N ARG A 271 6.14 -17.00 -10.99
CA ARG A 271 5.45 -15.85 -11.60
C ARG A 271 6.17 -15.33 -12.85
N LEU A 272 7.50 -15.18 -12.81
CA LEU A 272 8.28 -14.73 -13.98
C LEU A 272 8.12 -15.66 -15.17
N VAL A 273 8.37 -16.95 -14.97
CA VAL A 273 8.41 -17.96 -16.03
C VAL A 273 7.00 -18.23 -16.59
N LEU A 274 5.99 -18.33 -15.73
CA LEU A 274 4.61 -18.59 -16.13
C LEU A 274 3.91 -17.34 -16.71
N GLY A 275 4.36 -16.13 -16.35
CA GLY A 275 3.84 -14.88 -16.91
C GLY A 275 4.17 -14.68 -18.38
N GLY A 276 5.07 -15.50 -18.94
CA GLY A 276 5.34 -15.58 -20.37
C GLY A 276 6.81 -15.35 -20.70
N THR A 277 7.19 -15.79 -21.90
CA THR A 277 8.54 -15.66 -22.43
C THR A 277 8.51 -14.99 -23.80
N GLY A 278 9.57 -14.27 -24.14
CA GLY A 278 9.77 -13.65 -25.44
C GLY A 278 11.26 -13.53 -25.71
N SER A 279 11.67 -13.59 -26.98
CA SER A 279 13.09 -13.65 -27.37
C SER A 279 13.92 -12.43 -26.92
N ALA A 280 13.28 -11.30 -26.64
CA ALA A 280 13.91 -10.07 -26.15
C ALA A 280 13.46 -9.67 -24.73
N LEU A 281 12.65 -10.47 -24.06
CA LEU A 281 12.13 -10.16 -22.73
C LEU A 281 13.16 -10.53 -21.65
N ARG A 282 13.59 -9.54 -20.88
CA ARG A 282 14.45 -9.77 -19.71
C ARG A 282 13.63 -10.06 -18.47
N LEU A 283 14.02 -11.07 -17.70
CA LEU A 283 13.36 -11.44 -16.47
C LEU A 283 14.21 -10.99 -15.29
N HIS A 284 13.62 -10.22 -14.38
CA HIS A 284 14.30 -9.72 -13.19
C HIS A 284 13.60 -10.20 -11.93
N LEU A 285 14.36 -10.85 -11.06
CA LEU A 285 13.91 -11.23 -9.72
C LEU A 285 14.45 -10.22 -8.71
N ALA A 286 13.56 -9.49 -8.05
CA ALA A 286 13.92 -8.58 -6.98
C ALA A 286 13.89 -9.30 -5.62
N LEU A 287 15.01 -9.31 -4.90
CA LEU A 287 15.16 -10.01 -3.62
C LEU A 287 15.57 -9.04 -2.50
N PRO A 288 14.99 -9.14 -1.28
CA PRO A 288 15.33 -8.28 -0.14
C PRO A 288 16.72 -8.57 0.46
N ALA A 289 17.25 -9.76 0.23
CA ALA A 289 18.63 -10.13 0.52
C ALA A 289 19.25 -10.71 -0.77
N GLY A 290 20.58 -10.79 -0.84
CA GLY A 290 21.25 -11.38 -2.01
C GLY A 290 20.77 -12.79 -2.34
N VAL A 291 21.19 -13.31 -3.49
CA VAL A 291 20.84 -14.66 -3.93
C VAL A 291 21.47 -15.69 -3.00
N PRO A 292 20.72 -16.68 -2.48
CA PRO A 292 21.33 -17.83 -1.83
C PRO A 292 22.17 -18.62 -2.84
N ALA A 293 23.39 -19.01 -2.48
CA ALA A 293 24.35 -19.61 -3.41
C ALA A 293 23.80 -20.80 -4.22
N GLU A 294 22.90 -21.59 -3.63
CA GLU A 294 22.25 -22.73 -4.27
C GLU A 294 21.33 -22.37 -5.46
N TYR A 295 20.89 -21.11 -5.57
CA TYR A 295 20.01 -20.62 -6.64
C TYR A 295 20.74 -19.83 -7.72
N GLU A 296 21.99 -19.41 -7.52
CA GLU A 296 22.72 -18.56 -8.47
C GLU A 296 22.82 -19.20 -9.86
N GLU A 297 23.27 -20.46 -9.93
CA GLU A 297 23.41 -21.16 -11.21
C GLU A 297 22.05 -21.42 -11.87
N ARG A 298 21.03 -21.77 -11.08
CA ARG A 298 19.68 -22.07 -11.59
C ARG A 298 19.02 -20.83 -12.18
N LEU A 299 19.12 -19.68 -11.50
CA LEU A 299 18.59 -18.41 -11.99
C LEU A 299 19.33 -17.98 -13.27
N ARG A 300 20.65 -18.18 -13.33
CA ARG A 300 21.45 -17.92 -14.54
C ARG A 300 20.99 -18.79 -15.71
N LEU A 301 20.75 -20.08 -15.50
CA LEU A 301 20.26 -21.00 -16.55
C LEU A 301 18.87 -20.61 -17.07
N LEU A 302 18.04 -19.98 -16.23
CA LEU A 302 16.72 -19.46 -16.61
C LEU A 302 16.77 -18.06 -17.24
N ASN A 303 17.96 -17.47 -17.44
CA ASN A 303 18.15 -16.08 -17.86
C ASN A 303 17.39 -15.08 -16.97
N ILE A 304 17.36 -15.34 -15.66
CA ILE A 304 16.77 -14.44 -14.67
C ILE A 304 17.89 -13.63 -14.03
N GLU A 305 17.86 -12.32 -14.24
CA GLU A 305 18.75 -11.37 -13.58
C GLU A 305 18.22 -11.04 -12.18
N VAL A 306 19.12 -10.80 -11.22
CA VAL A 306 18.71 -10.50 -9.84
C VAL A 306 18.96 -9.04 -9.51
N LEU A 307 17.95 -8.42 -8.89
CA LEU A 307 18.02 -7.10 -8.29
C LEU A 307 17.99 -7.22 -6.76
N VAL A 308 19.08 -6.84 -6.09
CA VAL A 308 19.10 -6.83 -4.63
C VAL A 308 18.43 -5.55 -4.13
N CYS A 309 17.37 -5.70 -3.36
CA CYS A 309 16.57 -4.63 -2.81
C CYS A 309 17.09 -4.26 -1.42
N ARG A 310 17.58 -3.03 -1.25
CA ARG A 310 18.01 -2.51 0.05
C ARG A 310 17.21 -1.28 0.42
N ARG A 311 16.71 -1.24 1.66
CA ARG A 311 16.04 -0.06 2.18
C ARG A 311 17.06 1.03 2.51
N GLN A 312 16.88 2.21 1.94
CA GLN A 312 17.65 3.42 2.25
C GLN A 312 16.69 4.56 2.62
N GLY A 313 16.53 4.81 3.92
CA GLY A 313 15.56 5.78 4.42
C GLY A 313 14.12 5.42 4.00
N ASP A 314 13.46 6.32 3.26
CA ASP A 314 12.07 6.20 2.82
C ASP A 314 11.91 5.59 1.41
N ARG A 315 12.96 4.94 0.88
CA ARG A 315 12.98 4.30 -0.45
C ARG A 315 13.70 2.96 -0.44
N THR A 316 13.39 2.14 -1.43
CA THR A 316 14.16 0.96 -1.81
C THR A 316 15.16 1.36 -2.90
N VAL A 317 16.40 0.92 -2.73
CA VAL A 317 17.48 0.99 -3.73
C VAL A 317 17.66 -0.41 -4.30
N PHE A 318 17.96 -0.48 -5.59
CA PHE A 318 18.14 -1.72 -6.32
C PHE A 318 19.59 -1.81 -6.77
N ASP A 319 20.32 -2.81 -6.29
CA ASP A 319 21.65 -3.13 -6.79
C ASP A 319 21.53 -4.12 -7.94
N GLY A 320 22.11 -3.78 -9.08
CA GLY A 320 22.00 -4.53 -10.33
C GLY A 320 21.58 -3.63 -11.48
N ARG A 321 21.64 -4.17 -12.71
CA ARG A 321 21.12 -3.50 -13.88
C ARG A 321 19.61 -3.69 -13.92
N ILE A 322 18.87 -2.59 -13.77
CA ILE A 322 17.42 -2.57 -13.97
C ILE A 322 17.11 -2.78 -15.47
N GLN A 323 18.09 -2.50 -16.35
CA GLN A 323 18.24 -2.92 -17.76
C GLN A 323 19.72 -2.94 -18.17
#